data_AF-A0A7R9I1Y4-F1
#
_entry.id   AF-A0A7R9I1Y4-F1
#
_cell.length_a   1.000
_cell.length_b   1.000
_cell.length_c   1.000
_cell.angle_alpha   90.00
_cell.angle_beta   90.00
_cell.angle_gamma   90.00
#
_symmetry.space_group_name_H-M   'P 1'
#
loop_
_entity.id
_entity.type
_entity.pdbx_description
1 polymer ?
#
loop_
_entity_poly.entity_id
_entity_poly.type
_entity_poly.pdbx_seq_one_letter_code
_entity_poly.pdbx_strand_id
1 'polypeptide(L)'
;MKQKTIAHGSVDVHILAREDAVTAWRVLMGPTKVYQAQFSDPNTIRGSYGISDTRNATHGSDSPESAAREIALLFPTFDLHVWSQYQEPSFRAGKVELCLNTFAHKLLDTARTIKN
;
A
#
# COMPACT_ATOMS: atom_id res chain seq x y z
N MET A 1 -24.11 19.07 1.46
CA MET A 1 -22.63 19.24 1.50
C MET A 1 -22.04 17.88 1.86
N LYS A 2 -21.41 17.15 0.92
CA LYS A 2 -20.76 15.87 1.25
C LYS A 2 -19.36 16.16 1.76
N GLN A 3 -19.20 16.20 3.08
CA GLN A 3 -17.89 16.34 3.70
C GLN A 3 -17.17 14.99 3.59
N LYS A 4 -16.19 14.90 2.68
CA LYS A 4 -15.34 13.70 2.53
C LYS A 4 -14.20 13.83 3.54
N THR A 5 -14.43 13.37 4.77
CA THR A 5 -13.41 13.29 5.81
C THR A 5 -12.36 12.27 5.39
N ILE A 6 -11.10 12.70 5.23
CA ILE A 6 -9.99 11.81 4.85
C ILE A 6 -9.41 11.12 6.10
N ALA A 7 -9.27 11.87 7.21
CA ALA A 7 -9.01 11.36 8.55
C ALA A 7 -9.20 12.48 9.59
N HIS A 8 -9.42 12.11 10.86
CA HIS A 8 -9.20 13.01 12.00
C HIS A 8 -7.95 12.53 12.73
N GLY A 9 -6.80 13.17 12.46
CA GLY A 9 -5.51 12.83 13.06
C GLY A 9 -4.42 12.50 12.04
N SER A 10 -3.29 12.00 12.52
CA SER A 10 -2.19 11.53 11.69
C SER A 10 -2.59 10.28 10.91
N VAL A 11 -2.08 10.16 9.68
CA VAL A 11 -2.26 9.00 8.83
C VAL A 11 -0.90 8.55 8.30
N ASP A 12 -0.72 7.24 8.21
CA ASP A 12 0.40 6.65 7.52
C ASP A 12 0.03 6.40 6.07
N VAL A 13 0.90 6.81 5.15
CA VAL A 13 0.70 6.69 3.72
C VAL A 13 1.81 5.82 3.15
N HIS A 14 1.44 4.80 2.37
CA HIS A 14 2.37 3.83 1.83
C HIS A 14 2.14 3.61 0.33
N ILE A 15 3.24 3.39 -0.41
CA ILE A 15 3.19 2.82 -1.76
C ILE A 15 3.47 1.32 -1.60
N LEU A 16 2.50 0.48 -1.96
CA LEU A 16 2.63 -0.97 -1.91
C LEU A 16 2.87 -1.53 -3.31
N ALA A 17 3.78 -2.49 -3.40
CA ALA A 17 4.18 -3.15 -4.64
C ALA A 17 3.98 -4.65 -4.54
N ARG A 18 3.27 -5.20 -5.53
CA ARG A 18 2.99 -6.63 -5.74
C ARG A 18 2.47 -6.75 -7.18
N GLU A 19 2.39 -7.96 -7.70
CA GLU A 19 1.72 -8.23 -8.98
C GLU A 19 0.30 -7.66 -9.02
N ASP A 20 -0.73 -8.33 -8.57
CA ASP A 20 -2.09 -7.84 -8.48
C ASP A 20 -2.31 -6.82 -7.32
N ALA A 21 -1.39 -5.87 -7.10
CA ALA A 21 -1.31 -5.06 -5.87
C ALA A 21 -2.62 -4.39 -5.44
N VAL A 22 -3.34 -3.74 -6.37
CA VAL A 22 -4.61 -3.08 -6.07
C VAL A 22 -5.65 -4.09 -5.58
N THR A 23 -5.82 -5.20 -6.31
CA THR A 23 -6.75 -6.26 -5.96
C THR A 23 -6.38 -6.92 -4.64
N ALA A 24 -5.11 -7.28 -4.48
CA ALA A 24 -4.60 -7.92 -3.27
C ALA A 24 -4.79 -7.03 -2.02
N TRP A 25 -4.50 -5.73 -2.14
CA TRP A 25 -4.73 -4.78 -1.05
C TRP A 25 -6.21 -4.65 -0.73
N ARG A 26 -7.09 -4.61 -1.73
CA ARG A 26 -8.54 -4.55 -1.51
C ARG A 26 -9.09 -5.80 -0.82
N VAL A 27 -8.59 -6.98 -1.17
CA VAL A 27 -8.92 -8.23 -0.49
C VAL A 27 -8.49 -8.17 0.98
N LEU A 28 -7.26 -7.71 1.25
CA LEU A 28 -6.74 -7.58 2.61
C LEU A 28 -7.51 -6.55 3.44
N MET A 29 -7.92 -5.44 2.84
CA MET A 29 -8.76 -4.43 3.49
C MET A 29 -10.14 -4.97 3.84
N GLY A 30 -10.75 -5.79 2.96
CA GLY A 30 -12.11 -6.29 3.11
C GLY A 30 -13.20 -5.31 2.64
N PRO A 31 -14.48 -5.68 2.78
CA PRO A 31 -15.63 -4.87 2.35
C PRO A 31 -15.61 -3.45 2.92
N THR A 32 -16.03 -2.46 2.13
CA THR A 32 -16.03 -1.04 2.56
C THR A 32 -16.94 -0.78 3.76
N LYS A 33 -18.06 -1.51 3.83
CA LYS A 33 -19.03 -1.43 4.93
C LYS A 33 -18.53 -2.24 6.11
N VAL A 34 -18.30 -1.57 7.24
CA VAL A 34 -17.67 -2.21 8.42
C VAL A 34 -18.52 -3.36 8.94
N TYR A 35 -19.84 -3.17 9.02
CA TYR A 35 -20.75 -4.23 9.48
C TYR A 35 -20.67 -5.47 8.57
N GLN A 36 -20.51 -5.27 7.25
CA GLN A 36 -20.38 -6.35 6.29
C GLN A 36 -19.04 -7.05 6.49
N ALA A 37 -17.94 -6.29 6.58
CA ALA A 37 -16.61 -6.83 6.81
C ALA A 37 -16.51 -7.63 8.12
N GLN A 38 -17.11 -7.14 9.21
CA GLN A 38 -17.16 -7.84 10.50
C GLN A 38 -17.93 -9.17 10.43
N PHE A 39 -18.95 -9.25 9.57
CA PHE A 39 -19.76 -10.45 9.42
C PHE A 39 -19.19 -11.46 8.42
N SER A 40 -18.79 -11.01 7.23
CA SER A 40 -18.31 -11.91 6.16
C SER A 40 -16.82 -12.23 6.28
N ASP A 41 -16.00 -11.26 6.68
CA ASP A 41 -14.54 -11.33 6.61
C ASP A 41 -13.86 -10.73 7.85
N PRO A 42 -14.13 -11.23 9.08
CA PRO A 42 -13.70 -10.60 10.34
C PRO A 42 -12.18 -10.44 10.49
N ASN A 43 -11.40 -11.26 9.78
CA ASN A 43 -9.93 -11.23 9.78
C ASN A 43 -9.33 -10.21 8.79
N THR A 44 -10.15 -9.50 8.01
CA THR A 44 -9.69 -8.39 7.18
C THR A 44 -9.44 -7.15 8.03
N ILE A 45 -8.67 -6.18 7.51
CA ILE A 45 -8.34 -4.97 8.27
C ILE A 45 -9.62 -4.23 8.70
N ARG A 46 -10.61 -4.10 7.81
CA ARG A 46 -11.89 -3.46 8.12
C ARG A 46 -12.74 -4.27 9.08
N GLY A 47 -12.71 -5.60 8.97
CA GLY A 47 -13.41 -6.49 9.91
C GLY A 47 -12.84 -6.39 11.32
N SER A 48 -11.51 -6.34 11.45
CA SER A 48 -10.81 -6.33 12.74
C SER A 48 -10.77 -4.95 13.39
N TYR A 49 -10.63 -3.86 12.62
CA TYR A 49 -10.36 -2.51 13.16
C TYR A 49 -11.37 -1.44 12.75
N GLY A 50 -12.36 -1.76 11.91
CA GLY A 50 -13.39 -0.82 11.51
C GLY A 50 -14.31 -0.44 12.68
N ILE A 51 -14.63 0.86 12.79
CA ILE A 51 -15.55 1.40 13.80
C ILE A 51 -16.88 1.79 13.15
N SER A 52 -16.84 2.42 11.97
CA SER A 52 -18.02 2.82 11.21
C SER A 52 -17.71 2.93 9.71
N ASP A 53 -18.73 3.11 8.88
CA ASP A 53 -18.56 3.24 7.41
C ASP A 53 -17.63 4.38 6.98
N THR A 54 -17.51 5.43 7.79
CA THR A 54 -16.58 6.55 7.55
C THR A 54 -15.29 6.45 8.34
N ARG A 55 -15.18 5.48 9.25
CA ARG A 55 -14.01 5.17 10.09
C ARG A 55 -13.70 3.68 9.98
N ASN A 56 -13.34 3.25 8.78
CA ASN A 56 -13.09 1.85 8.43
C ASN A 56 -11.59 1.50 8.41
N ALA A 57 -10.78 2.24 9.18
CA ALA A 57 -9.33 2.02 9.37
C ALA A 57 -8.41 2.24 8.15
N THR A 58 -8.81 1.90 6.92
CA THR A 58 -7.91 1.93 5.75
C THR A 58 -8.53 2.47 4.47
N HIS A 59 -7.68 3.16 3.69
CA HIS A 59 -7.93 3.57 2.31
C HIS A 59 -7.06 2.76 1.35
N GLY A 60 -7.52 2.63 0.11
CA GLY A 60 -6.74 2.05 -0.98
C GLY A 60 -7.38 2.43 -2.30
N SER A 61 -6.54 2.60 -3.32
CA SER A 61 -6.97 2.91 -4.68
C SER A 61 -7.86 1.78 -5.24
N ASP A 62 -8.76 2.13 -6.15
CA ASP A 62 -9.73 1.21 -6.73
C ASP A 62 -9.32 0.64 -8.09
N SER A 63 -8.35 1.24 -8.76
CA SER A 63 -7.81 0.83 -10.06
C SER A 63 -6.33 1.23 -10.18
N PRO A 64 -5.58 0.67 -11.14
CA PRO A 64 -4.22 1.12 -11.45
C PRO A 64 -4.13 2.61 -11.79
N GLU A 65 -5.14 3.14 -12.50
CA GLU A 65 -5.20 4.55 -12.90
C GLU A 65 -5.41 5.47 -11.69
N SER A 66 -6.29 5.08 -10.76
CA SER A 66 -6.47 5.83 -9.51
C SER A 66 -5.25 5.72 -8.61
N ALA A 67 -4.57 4.58 -8.58
CA ALA A 67 -3.31 4.41 -7.86
C ALA A 67 -2.22 5.34 -8.38
N ALA A 68 -1.99 5.39 -9.70
CA ALA A 68 -1.00 6.28 -10.30
C ALA A 68 -1.28 7.76 -9.97
N ARG A 69 -2.55 8.18 -10.05
CA ARG A 69 -2.98 9.54 -9.69
C ARG A 69 -2.78 9.85 -8.20
N GLU A 70 -3.12 8.92 -7.32
CA GLU A 70 -2.98 9.08 -5.86
C GLU A 70 -1.50 9.09 -5.44
N ILE A 71 -0.66 8.26 -6.05
CA ILE A 71 0.80 8.27 -5.84
C ILE A 71 1.39 9.62 -6.25
N ALA A 72 1.06 10.13 -7.44
CA ALA A 72 1.55 11.43 -7.90
C ALA A 72 1.11 12.60 -6.99
N LEU A 73 -0.08 12.49 -6.38
CA LEU A 73 -0.60 13.49 -5.46
C LEU A 73 0.10 13.44 -4.09
N LEU A 74 0.34 12.24 -3.55
CA LEU A 74 0.84 12.04 -2.18
C LEU A 74 2.37 12.00 -2.11
N PHE A 75 3.04 11.58 -3.18
CA PHE A 75 4.49 11.42 -3.28
C PHE A 75 5.01 12.11 -4.55
N PRO A 76 5.01 13.46 -4.62
CA PRO A 76 5.36 14.19 -5.83
C PRO A 76 6.81 13.99 -6.28
N THR A 77 7.69 13.51 -5.41
CA THR A 77 9.08 13.18 -5.71
C THR A 77 9.30 11.73 -6.13
N PHE A 78 8.26 10.89 -6.08
CA PHE A 78 8.34 9.49 -6.47
C PHE A 78 8.02 9.34 -7.96
N ASP A 79 9.00 8.89 -8.73
CA ASP A 79 8.82 8.57 -10.14
C ASP A 79 8.44 7.09 -10.32
N LEU A 80 7.15 6.85 -10.58
CA LEU A 80 6.59 5.52 -10.79
C LEU A 80 7.21 4.80 -12.01
N HIS A 81 7.55 5.54 -13.07
CA HIS A 81 8.12 4.96 -14.28
C HIS A 81 9.56 4.49 -14.03
N VAL A 82 10.39 5.31 -13.38
CA VAL A 82 11.74 4.93 -12.98
C VAL A 82 11.71 3.75 -12.01
N TRP A 83 10.83 3.78 -11.01
CA TRP A 83 10.69 2.67 -10.08
C TRP A 83 10.31 1.36 -10.80
N SER A 84 9.32 1.42 -11.70
CA SER A 84 8.85 0.27 -12.48
C SER A 84 9.95 -0.33 -13.36
N GLN A 85 10.76 0.50 -14.02
CA GLN A 85 11.80 0.02 -14.92
C GLN A 85 13.03 -0.55 -14.21
N TYR A 86 13.48 0.09 -13.13
CA TYR A 86 14.78 -0.20 -12.55
C TYR A 86 14.73 -0.91 -11.19
N GLN A 87 13.66 -0.71 -10.42
CA GLN A 87 13.57 -1.24 -9.06
C GLN A 87 12.62 -2.43 -8.97
N GLU A 88 11.45 -2.36 -9.61
CA GLU A 88 10.41 -3.40 -9.56
C GLU A 88 10.92 -4.82 -9.83
N PRO A 89 11.81 -5.07 -10.82
CA PRO A 89 12.36 -6.40 -11.06
C PRO A 89 13.11 -6.97 -9.85
N SER A 90 13.78 -6.11 -9.07
CA SER A 90 14.48 -6.53 -7.85
C SER A 90 13.52 -6.85 -6.71
N PHE A 91 12.39 -6.14 -6.61
CA PHE A 91 11.32 -6.47 -5.67
C PHE A 91 10.72 -7.84 -5.99
N ARG A 92 10.46 -8.13 -7.27
CA ARG A 92 9.98 -9.47 -7.70
C ARG A 92 10.99 -10.57 -7.43
N ALA A 93 12.28 -10.29 -7.61
CA ALA A 93 13.35 -11.25 -7.36
C ALA A 93 13.66 -11.46 -5.86
N GLY A 94 12.94 -10.79 -4.94
CA GLY A 94 13.21 -10.86 -3.51
C GLY A 94 14.54 -10.24 -3.10
N LYS A 95 15.14 -9.40 -3.96
CA LYS A 95 16.43 -8.73 -3.72
C LYS A 95 16.25 -7.41 -2.98
N VAL A 96 15.36 -7.41 -1.99
CA VAL A 96 15.01 -6.23 -1.21
C VAL A 96 14.95 -6.54 0.27
N GLU A 97 15.29 -5.56 1.10
CA GLU A 97 15.17 -5.64 2.55
C GLU A 97 14.32 -4.48 3.06
N LEU A 98 13.32 -4.77 3.89
CA LEU A 98 12.54 -3.74 4.56
C LEU A 98 13.37 -3.10 5.68
N CYS A 99 13.70 -1.82 5.53
CA CYS A 99 14.31 -1.06 6.60
C CYS A 99 13.23 -0.61 7.59
N LEU A 100 13.17 -1.26 8.77
CA LEU A 100 12.15 -0.99 9.79
C LEU A 100 12.19 0.44 10.35
N ASN A 101 13.34 1.12 10.27
CA ASN A 101 13.47 2.50 10.75
C ASN A 101 12.81 3.51 9.81
N THR A 102 12.81 3.24 8.50
CA THR A 102 12.28 4.15 7.49
C THR A 102 11.02 3.61 6.82
N PHE A 103 10.59 2.40 7.18
CA PHE A 103 9.51 1.64 6.53
C PHE A 103 9.61 1.64 5.00
N ALA A 104 10.85 1.56 4.50
CA ALA A 104 11.15 1.59 3.07
C ALA A 104 12.02 0.40 2.70
N HIS A 105 11.71 -0.23 1.57
CA HIS A 105 12.52 -1.31 1.02
C HIS A 105 13.78 -0.74 0.37
N LYS A 106 14.92 -1.37 0.64
CA LYS A 106 16.21 -1.07 0.02
C LYS A 106 16.62 -2.22 -0.87
N LEU A 107 17.20 -1.90 -2.03
CA LEU A 107 17.77 -2.93 -2.91
C LEU A 107 18.99 -3.55 -2.24
N LEU A 108 19.08 -4.88 -2.29
CA LEU A 108 20.26 -5.61 -1.84
C LEU A 108 21.34 -5.49 -2.93
N ASP A 109 22.47 -4.86 -2.58
CA ASP A 109 23.61 -4.70 -3.49
C ASP A 109 24.19 -6.08 -3.86
N THR A 110 24.13 -6.44 -5.14
CA THR A 110 24.79 -7.64 -5.67
C THR A 110 26.33 -7.53 -5.75
N ALA A 111 26.91 -6.39 -5.37
CA ALA A 111 28.34 -6.08 -5.53
C ALA A 111 29.26 -6.60 -4.40
N ARG A 112 28.79 -7.43 -3.47
CA ARG A 112 29.60 -7.91 -2.32
C ARG A 112 30.20 -9.31 -2.44
N THR A 113 30.06 -10.01 -3.57
CA THR A 113 30.55 -11.39 -3.72
C THR A 113 31.64 -11.55 -4.78
N ILE A 114 32.67 -10.68 -4.78
CA ILE A 114 34.00 -11.03 -5.35
C ILE A 114 35.08 -10.29 -4.53
N LYS A 115 35.41 -10.81 -3.35
CA LYS A 115 36.74 -10.69 -2.74
C LYS A 115 37.00 -11.94 -1.92
N ASN A 116 37.65 -12.92 -2.55
CA ASN A 116 38.62 -13.84 -1.97
C ASN A 116 39.53 -14.31 -3.11
#